data_AF-A0A550GX22-F1
#
_entry.id   AF-A0A550GX22-F1
#
_cell.length_a   1.000
_cell.length_b   1.000
_cell.length_c   1.000
_cell.angle_alpha   90.00
_cell.angle_beta   90.00
_cell.angle_gamma   90.00
#
_symmetry.space_group_name_H-M   'P 1'
#
loop_
_entity.id
_entity.type
_entity.pdbx_description
1 polymer ?
#
loop_
_entity_poly.entity_id
_entity_poly.type
_entity_poly.pdbx_seq_one_letter_code
_entity_poly.pdbx_strand_id
1 'polypeptide(L)' 'MDIAKKTRFCGNCRSHNPYEYPIMIFCVKRYGQNKDPIMDTLECCNNWSPVNQSCHCVRDALKKINSE' A
#
# COMPACT_ATOMS: atom_id res chain seq x y z
N MET A 1 -8.76 -0.12 15.97
CA MET A 1 -7.78 0.66 15.17
C MET A 1 -8.52 1.33 14.02
N ASP A 2 -8.54 2.67 13.96
CA ASP A 2 -9.30 3.49 12.99
C ASP A 2 -8.73 3.46 11.54
N ILE A 3 -8.49 2.27 10.98
CA ILE A 3 -8.05 2.13 9.58
C ILE A 3 -9.14 2.64 8.62
N ALA A 4 -10.42 2.52 9.01
CA ALA A 4 -11.57 2.95 8.22
C ALA A 4 -11.59 4.45 7.87
N LYS A 5 -10.86 5.32 8.59
CA LYS A 5 -10.76 6.75 8.29
C LYS A 5 -9.57 7.12 7.41
N LYS A 6 -8.58 6.23 7.24
CA LYS A 6 -7.45 6.46 6.32
C LYS A 6 -7.95 6.27 4.89
N THR A 7 -7.76 7.28 4.04
CA THR A 7 -8.04 7.21 2.60
C THR A 7 -6.78 7.02 1.75
N ARG A 8 -5.59 7.16 2.38
CA ARG A 8 -4.28 7.06 1.75
C ARG A 8 -3.53 5.86 2.28
N PHE A 9 -3.13 4.99 1.36
CA PHE A 9 -2.46 3.74 1.63
C PHE A 9 -1.34 3.53 0.62
N CYS A 10 -0.26 2.86 0.99
CA CYS A 10 0.78 2.44 0.06
C CYS A 10 0.17 1.55 -1.01
N GLY A 11 -0.80 0.70 -0.66
CA GLY A 11 -1.59 -0.09 -1.60
C GLY A 11 -2.47 0.69 -2.58
N ASN A 12 -2.65 2.01 -2.42
CA ASN A 12 -3.32 2.88 -3.39
C ASN A 12 -2.43 4.04 -3.87
N CYS A 13 -1.12 3.89 -3.73
CA CYS A 13 -0.13 4.87 -4.17
C CYS A 13 0.29 4.64 -5.63
N ARG A 14 0.56 5.68 -6.42
CA ARG A 14 1.10 5.53 -7.79
C ARG A 14 2.40 4.73 -7.87
N SER A 15 3.19 4.71 -6.80
CA SER A 15 4.50 4.03 -6.74
C SER A 15 4.43 2.60 -6.21
N HIS A 16 3.24 2.01 -6.05
CA HIS A 16 3.09 0.66 -5.52
C HIS A 16 3.14 -0.38 -6.63
N ASN A 17 3.83 -1.49 -6.36
CA ASN A 17 3.77 -2.74 -7.11
C ASN A 17 3.47 -3.89 -6.13
N PRO A 18 2.86 -5.00 -6.58
CA PRO A 18 2.70 -6.19 -5.74
C PRO A 18 4.04 -6.74 -5.24
N TYR A 19 4.08 -7.20 -3.99
CA TYR A 19 5.19 -7.99 -3.44
C TYR A 19 4.67 -9.30 -2.83
N GLU A 20 4.07 -9.26 -1.64
CA GLU A 20 3.35 -10.39 -1.03
C GLU A 20 1.87 -10.04 -0.94
N TYR A 21 1.17 -10.22 -2.07
CA TYR A 21 -0.23 -9.81 -2.17
C TYR A 21 -1.13 -10.58 -1.19
N PRO A 22 -2.07 -9.93 -0.48
CA PRO A 22 -2.37 -8.49 -0.51
C PRO A 22 -1.67 -7.69 0.59
N ILE A 23 -0.79 -8.27 1.42
CA ILE A 23 -0.33 -7.64 2.67
C ILE A 23 0.84 -6.68 2.46
N MET A 24 1.76 -7.00 1.54
CA MET A 24 2.96 -6.22 1.32
C MET A 24 3.05 -5.73 -0.13
N ILE A 25 3.53 -4.51 -0.29
CA ILE A 25 3.83 -3.89 -1.59
C ILE A 25 5.31 -3.58 -1.70
N PHE A 26 5.77 -3.51 -2.95
CA PHE A 26 7.06 -2.96 -3.33
C PHE A 26 6.89 -1.49 -3.75
N CYS A 27 7.56 -0.57 -3.06
CA CYS A 27 7.51 0.87 -3.34
C CYS A 27 8.68 1.30 -4.24
N VAL A 28 8.42 1.51 -5.54
CA VAL A 28 9.47 1.89 -6.52
C VAL A 28 10.14 3.22 -6.18
N LYS A 29 9.42 4.14 -5.53
CA LYS A 29 9.95 5.45 -5.14
C LYS A 29 10.95 5.33 -3.98
N ARG A 30 10.75 4.41 -3.04
CA ARG A 30 11.70 4.13 -1.96
C ARG A 30 12.92 3.38 -2.48
N TYR A 31 12.71 2.43 -3.39
CA TYR A 31 13.79 1.74 -4.10
C TYR A 31 14.73 2.73 -4.80
N GLY A 32 14.18 3.67 -5.59
CA GLY A 32 14.98 4.71 -6.25
C GLY A 32 15.67 5.70 -5.30
N GLN A 33 15.29 5.72 -4.01
CA GLN A 33 15.95 6.52 -2.96
C GLN A 33 16.95 5.71 -2.13
N ASN A 34 17.26 4.46 -2.54
CA ASN A 34 18.08 3.52 -1.78
C ASN A 34 17.57 3.30 -0.34
N LYS A 35 16.25 3.31 -0.16
CA LYS A 35 15.55 3.00 1.09
C LYS A 35 14.87 1.65 0.95
N ASP A 36 14.60 0.99 2.08
CA ASP A 36 13.84 -0.27 2.11
C ASP A 36 12.51 -0.11 1.34
N PRO A 37 12.32 -0.79 0.21
CA PRO A 37 11.14 -0.59 -0.63
C PRO A 37 9.94 -1.40 -0.17
N ILE A 38 10.11 -2.35 0.75
CA ILE A 38 9.02 -3.22 1.19
C ILE A 38 8.17 -2.47 2.22
N MET A 39 6.87 -2.37 1.97
CA MET A 39 5.94 -1.62 2.81
C MET A 39 4.65 -2.42 2.99
N ASP A 40 3.99 -2.22 4.13
CA ASP A 40 2.64 -2.71 4.36
C ASP A 40 1.63 -2.01 3.42
N THR A 41 0.72 -2.78 2.85
CA THR A 41 -0.32 -2.30 1.93
C THR A 41 -1.22 -1.24 2.56
N LEU A 42 -1.52 -1.34 3.85
CA LEU A 42 -2.40 -0.46 4.62
C LEU A 42 -1.66 0.61 5.43
N GLU A 43 -0.34 0.70 5.30
CA GLU A 43 0.43 1.85 5.79
C GLU A 43 0.46 2.98 4.76
N CYS A 44 0.98 4.15 5.14
CA CYS A 44 1.17 5.26 4.19
C CYS A 44 2.48 5.99 4.50
N CYS A 45 3.31 6.21 3.47
CA CYS A 45 4.54 6.99 3.62
C CYS A 45 4.38 8.45 3.16
N ASN A 46 5.32 9.32 3.58
CA ASN A 46 5.33 10.75 3.20
C ASN A 46 5.49 11.00 1.69
N ASN A 47 5.92 9.98 0.94
CA ASN A 47 6.12 10.06 -0.51
C ASN A 47 4.87 9.67 -1.32
N TRP A 48 3.73 9.40 -0.65
CA TRP A 48 2.49 8.96 -1.27
C TRP A 48 2.05 9.90 -2.41
N SER A 49 1.50 9.32 -3.46
CA SER A 49 0.93 10.07 -4.57
C SER A 49 -0.30 9.31 -5.08
N PRO A 50 -1.38 10.02 -5.45
CA PRO A 50 -2.61 9.38 -5.87
C PRO A 50 -2.38 8.52 -7.12
N VAL A 51 -2.97 7.33 -7.14
CA VAL A 51 -3.05 6.48 -8.33
C VAL A 51 -4.34 6.79 -9.07
N ASN A 52 -4.27 6.96 -10.39
CA ASN A 52 -5.46 7.17 -11.23
C ASN A 52 -6.10 5.85 -11.70
N GLN A 53 -5.52 4.71 -11.30
CA GLN A 53 -5.98 3.37 -11.69
C GLN A 53 -6.75 2.75 -10.53
N SER A 54 -7.86 2.10 -10.84
CA SER A 54 -8.56 1.25 -9.88
C SER A 54 -7.72 0.00 -9.61
N CYS A 55 -7.35 -0.23 -8.35
CA CYS A 55 -6.70 -1.46 -7.91
C CYS A 55 -7.45 -2.07 -6.71
N HIS A 56 -7.16 -3.34 -6.42
CA HIS A 56 -7.83 -4.11 -5.37
C HIS A 56 -6.96 -4.33 -4.12
N CYS A 57 -5.72 -3.88 -4.12
CA CYS A 57 -4.73 -4.12 -3.06
C CYS A 57 -5.25 -3.76 -1.66
N VAL A 58 -5.74 -2.52 -1.49
CA VAL A 58 -6.29 -2.06 -0.20
C VAL A 58 -7.53 -2.86 0.21
N ARG A 59 -8.45 -3.10 -0.73
CA ARG A 59 -9.69 -3.84 -0.47
C ARG A 59 -9.39 -5.26 0.02
N ASP A 60 -8.48 -5.94 -0.66
CA ASP A 60 -8.18 -7.34 -0.38
C ASP A 60 -7.30 -7.48 0.88
N ALA A 61 -6.43 -6.50 1.17
CA ALA A 61 -5.70 -6.42 2.42
C ALA A 61 -6.64 -6.22 3.63
N LEU A 62 -7.62 -5.32 3.52
CA LEU A 62 -8.64 -5.12 4.55
C LEU A 62 -9.48 -6.37 4.77
N LYS A 63 -9.84 -7.08 3.70
CA LYS A 63 -10.55 -8.37 3.80
C LYS A 63 -9.72 -9.40 4.56
N LYS A 64 -8.43 -9.50 4.27
CA LYS A 64 -7.55 -10.47 4.94
C LYS A 64 -7.46 -10.20 6.44
N ILE A 65 -7.21 -8.95 6.85
CA ILE A 65 -7.14 -8.58 8.27
C ILE A 65 -8.44 -8.82 9.01
N ASN A 66 -9.59 -8.60 8.37
CA ASN A 66 -10.90 -8.83 9.01
C ASN A 66 -11.34 -10.31 9.01
N SER A 67 -10.61 -11.19 8.31
CA SER A 67 -10.91 -12.63 8.26
C SER A 67 -9.99 -13.46 9.17
N GLU A 68 -8.98 -12.82 9.76
CA GLU A 68 -8.06 -13.36 10.79
C GLU A 68 -8.48 -12.88 12.17
#